data_AF-A0AAU0TCX9-F1
#
_entry.id   AF-A0AAU0TCX9-F1
#
_cell.length_a   1.000
_cell.length_b   1.000
_cell.length_c   1.000
_cell.angle_alpha   90.00
_cell.angle_beta   90.00
_cell.angle_gamma   90.00
#
_symmetry.space_group_name_H-M   'P 1'
#
loop_
_entity.id
_entity.type
_entity.pdbx_description
1 polymer ?
#
loop_
_entity_poly.entity_id
_entity_poly.type
_entity_poly.pdbx_seq_one_letter_code
_entity_poly.pdbx_strand_id
1 'polypeptide(L)'
;MTEKKHATTIGVTPFIYCSDRALFHVSAGVPISQALSQASDLLFLAKALAEDAAFAKDTDRHAWAAHYLTAMGKAVIDDVIKAVTPRPADSVKKTSR
;
A
#
# COMPACT_ATOMS: atom_id res chain seq x y z
N MET A 1 -5.61 -24.94 20.79
CA MET A 1 -5.38 -24.36 19.45
C MET A 1 -5.11 -22.88 19.63
N THR A 2 -3.90 -22.41 19.36
CA THR A 2 -3.57 -20.98 19.35
C THR A 2 -4.18 -20.33 18.12
N GLU A 3 -5.15 -19.45 18.32
CA GLU A 3 -5.81 -18.68 17.28
C GLU A 3 -4.76 -17.79 16.59
N LYS A 4 -4.41 -18.12 15.34
CA LYS A 4 -3.49 -17.31 14.53
C LYS A 4 -4.29 -16.10 14.07
N LYS A 5 -4.23 -14.99 14.80
CA LYS A 5 -4.83 -13.72 14.37
C LYS A 5 -4.30 -13.41 12.96
N HIS A 6 -5.16 -13.54 11.96
CA HIS A 6 -4.83 -13.14 10.61
C HIS A 6 -4.66 -11.63 10.61
N ALA A 7 -3.44 -11.17 10.36
CA ALA A 7 -3.15 -9.76 10.30
C ALA A 7 -3.84 -9.16 9.07
N THR A 8 -4.44 -7.99 9.27
CA THR A 8 -5.22 -7.25 8.29
C THR A 8 -4.70 -5.83 8.17
N THR A 9 -5.00 -5.17 7.05
CA THR A 9 -4.74 -3.74 6.84
C THR A 9 -5.44 -2.89 7.91
N ILE A 10 -4.81 -1.80 8.31
CA ILE A 10 -5.34 -0.83 9.28
C ILE A 10 -6.29 0.15 8.58
N GLY A 11 -5.98 0.51 7.34
CA GLY A 11 -6.76 1.40 6.50
C GLY A 11 -6.64 2.90 6.83
N VAL A 12 -5.49 3.30 7.37
CA VAL A 12 -5.22 4.71 7.74
C VAL A 12 -4.22 5.38 6.82
N THR A 13 -3.64 4.63 5.88
CA THR A 13 -2.65 5.17 4.96
C THR A 13 -3.33 5.84 3.77
N PRO A 14 -3.18 7.17 3.62
CA PRO A 14 -3.74 7.90 2.49
C PRO A 14 -2.86 7.77 1.25
N PHE A 15 -3.48 8.00 0.08
CA PHE A 15 -2.76 8.16 -1.18
C PHE A 15 -3.50 9.13 -2.09
N ILE A 16 -2.75 9.81 -2.98
CA ILE A 16 -3.26 10.80 -3.94
C ILE A 16 -4.04 11.91 -3.23
N TYR A 17 -3.35 13.00 -2.91
CA TYR A 17 -3.95 14.16 -2.24
C TYR A 17 -4.67 15.05 -3.25
N CYS A 18 -5.86 15.53 -2.88
CA CYS A 18 -6.54 16.60 -3.58
C CYS A 18 -6.30 17.90 -2.79
N SER A 19 -5.38 18.74 -3.30
CA SER A 19 -4.79 19.82 -2.50
C SER A 19 -4.19 19.25 -1.21
N ASP A 20 -4.60 19.71 -0.02
CA ASP A 20 -4.10 19.22 1.27
C ASP A 20 -5.00 18.14 1.90
N ARG A 21 -5.99 17.62 1.16
CA ARG A 21 -6.96 16.63 1.67
C ARG A 21 -6.70 15.25 1.09
N ALA A 22 -6.52 14.26 1.96
CA ALA A 22 -6.48 12.85 1.58
C ALA A 22 -7.90 12.39 1.22
N LEU A 23 -8.17 12.13 -0.07
CA LEU A 23 -9.46 11.61 -0.51
C LEU A 23 -9.54 10.10 -0.41
N PHE A 24 -8.45 9.39 -0.72
CA PHE A 24 -8.40 7.94 -0.75
C PHE A 24 -7.49 7.38 0.33
N HIS A 25 -7.90 6.24 0.89
CA HIS A 25 -7.19 5.50 1.91
C HIS A 25 -7.21 4.02 1.56
N VAL A 26 -6.24 3.27 2.06
CA VAL A 26 -6.29 1.81 2.01
C VAL A 26 -7.54 1.32 2.76
N SER A 27 -8.22 0.30 2.25
CA SER A 27 -9.36 -0.30 2.95
C SER A 27 -8.88 -1.05 4.18
N ALA A 28 -9.50 -0.81 5.34
CA ALA A 28 -9.23 -1.55 6.57
C ALA A 28 -9.78 -2.99 6.52
N GLY A 29 -9.17 -3.90 7.29
CA GLY A 29 -9.69 -5.25 7.48
C GLY A 29 -9.42 -6.23 6.34
N VAL A 30 -8.65 -5.83 5.32
CA VAL A 30 -8.26 -6.73 4.22
C VAL A 30 -7.12 -7.63 4.69
N PRO A 31 -7.17 -8.96 4.47
CA PRO A 31 -6.07 -9.86 4.80
C PRO A 31 -4.76 -9.41 4.15
N ILE A 32 -3.66 -9.40 4.91
CA ILE A 32 -2.36 -8.90 4.42
C ILE A 32 -1.88 -9.63 3.17
N SER A 33 -2.09 -10.94 3.06
CA SER A 33 -1.71 -11.70 1.86
C SER A 33 -2.43 -11.20 0.61
N GLN A 34 -3.73 -10.93 0.71
CA GLN A 34 -4.52 -10.40 -0.39
C GLN A 34 -4.13 -8.95 -0.71
N ALA A 35 -3.91 -8.13 0.32
CA ALA A 35 -3.45 -6.75 0.15
C ALA A 35 -2.10 -6.68 -0.59
N LEU A 36 -1.12 -7.50 -0.17
CA LEU A 36 0.18 -7.57 -0.82
C LEU A 36 0.12 -8.13 -2.25
N SER A 37 -0.76 -9.10 -2.52
CA SER A 37 -1.00 -9.58 -3.88
C SER A 37 -1.50 -8.45 -4.78
N GLN A 38 -2.51 -7.70 -4.32
CA GLN A 38 -3.03 -6.54 -5.06
C GLN A 38 -1.96 -5.46 -5.27
N ALA A 39 -1.14 -5.19 -4.26
CA ALA A 39 -0.04 -4.24 -4.38
C ALA A 39 0.97 -4.68 -5.44
N SER A 40 1.27 -5.98 -5.53
CA SER A 40 2.16 -6.54 -6.56
C SER A 40 1.58 -6.33 -7.96
N ASP A 41 0.29 -6.60 -8.17
CA ASP A 41 -0.37 -6.40 -9.46
C ASP A 41 -0.35 -4.93 -9.89
N LEU A 42 -0.65 -4.01 -8.96
CA LEU A 42 -0.59 -2.56 -9.20
C LEU A 42 0.81 -2.12 -9.61
N LEU A 43 1.85 -2.59 -8.91
CA LEU A 43 3.24 -2.22 -9.18
C LEU A 43 3.76 -2.85 -10.47
N PHE A 44 3.32 -4.05 -10.82
CA PHE A 44 3.62 -4.68 -12.10
C PHE A 44 3.07 -3.85 -13.27
N LEU A 45 1.80 -3.45 -13.21
CA LEU A 45 1.18 -2.60 -14.22
C LEU A 45 1.84 -1.23 -14.29
N ALA A 46 2.15 -0.62 -13.14
CA ALA A 46 2.85 0.65 -13.10
C ALA A 46 4.22 0.59 -13.78
N LYS A 47 4.97 -0.50 -13.56
CA LYS A 47 6.25 -0.72 -14.25
C LYS A 47 6.08 -0.82 -15.76
N ALA A 48 5.12 -1.61 -16.23
CA ALA A 48 4.88 -1.77 -17.67
C ALA A 48 4.53 -0.44 -18.34
N LEU A 49 3.64 0.34 -17.73
CA LEU A 49 3.24 1.65 -18.26
C LEU A 49 4.38 2.68 -18.20
N ALA A 50 5.22 2.64 -17.17
CA ALA A 50 6.39 3.51 -17.08
C ALA A 50 7.44 3.15 -18.15
N GLU A 51 7.60 1.87 -18.45
CA GLU A 51 8.47 1.38 -19.53
C GLU A 51 7.96 1.84 -20.89
N ASP A 52 6.66 1.66 -21.17
CA ASP A 52 6.01 2.18 -22.39
C ASP A 52 6.17 3.70 -22.52
N ALA A 53 6.02 4.43 -21.42
CA ALA A 53 6.19 5.88 -21.36
C ALA A 53 7.62 6.34 -21.66
N ALA A 54 8.62 5.53 -21.31
CA ALA A 54 10.03 5.85 -21.54
C ALA A 54 10.44 5.68 -23.01
N PHE A 55 9.84 4.72 -23.73
CA PHE A 55 10.24 4.39 -25.11
C PHE A 55 9.40 5.08 -26.20
N ALA A 56 8.13 5.38 -25.94
CA ALA A 56 7.22 5.91 -26.97
C ALA A 56 6.95 7.42 -26.79
N LYS A 57 7.28 8.22 -27.82
CA LYS A 57 6.81 9.61 -27.93
C LYS A 57 5.27 9.59 -28.10
N ASP A 58 4.55 10.49 -27.41
CA ASP A 58 3.07 10.59 -27.29
C ASP A 58 2.37 9.67 -26.27
N THR A 59 3.05 9.27 -25.19
CA THR A 59 2.45 8.41 -24.15
C THR A 59 2.38 9.05 -22.76
N ASP A 60 2.18 10.38 -22.68
CA ASP A 60 2.01 11.10 -21.40
C ASP A 60 0.92 10.47 -20.51
N ARG A 61 -0.13 9.90 -21.12
CA ARG A 61 -1.18 9.17 -20.41
C ARG A 61 -0.67 7.93 -19.65
N HIS A 62 0.34 7.23 -20.17
CA HIS A 62 0.93 6.07 -19.51
C HIS A 62 1.78 6.50 -18.32
N ALA A 63 2.49 7.63 -18.42
CA ALA A 63 3.23 8.20 -17.30
C ALA A 63 2.31 8.56 -16.12
N TRP A 64 1.18 9.21 -16.38
CA TRP A 64 0.19 9.52 -15.34
C TRP A 64 -0.47 8.28 -14.74
N ALA A 65 -0.83 7.30 -15.57
CA ALA A 65 -1.38 6.04 -15.08
C ALA A 65 -0.37 5.27 -14.20
N ALA A 66 0.90 5.19 -14.64
CA ALA A 66 1.97 4.60 -13.85
C ALA A 66 2.13 5.32 -12.51
N HIS A 67 2.15 6.65 -12.51
CA HIS A 67 2.25 7.47 -11.30
C HIS A 67 1.16 7.13 -10.28
N TYR A 68 -0.11 7.10 -10.70
CA TYR A 68 -1.23 6.79 -9.80
C TYR A 68 -1.20 5.34 -9.29
N LEU A 69 -0.91 4.37 -10.16
CA LEU A 69 -0.81 2.96 -9.76
C LEU A 69 0.34 2.72 -8.78
N THR A 70 1.49 3.37 -8.99
CA THR A 70 2.61 3.34 -8.02
C THR A 70 2.19 3.92 -6.67
N ALA A 71 1.50 5.05 -6.66
CA ALA A 71 1.01 5.65 -5.41
C ALA A 71 0.06 4.73 -4.65
N MET A 72 -0.86 4.06 -5.36
CA MET A 72 -1.78 3.08 -4.78
C MET A 72 -1.02 1.87 -4.19
N GLY A 73 -0.12 1.26 -4.96
CA GLY A 73 0.66 0.10 -4.52
C GLY A 73 1.53 0.41 -3.30
N LYS A 74 2.19 1.58 -3.29
CA LYS A 74 2.99 2.04 -2.15
C LYS A 74 2.13 2.20 -0.89
N ALA A 75 0.95 2.78 -1.01
CA ALA A 75 0.08 3.02 0.14
C ALA A 75 -0.36 1.72 0.81
N VAL A 76 -0.65 0.67 0.01
CA VAL A 76 -0.98 -0.65 0.54
C VAL A 76 0.21 -1.23 1.31
N ILE A 77 1.42 -1.16 0.76
CA ILE A 77 2.63 -1.64 1.43
C ILE A 77 2.87 -0.89 2.75
N ASP A 78 2.77 0.44 2.74
CA ASP A 78 2.95 1.28 3.93
C ASP A 78 1.92 0.94 5.02
N ASP A 79 0.66 0.68 4.65
CA ASP A 79 -0.40 0.30 5.59
C ASP A 79 -0.14 -1.10 6.19
N VAL A 80 0.31 -2.04 5.36
CA VAL A 80 0.75 -3.37 5.80
C VAL A 80 1.93 -3.28 6.76
N ILE A 81 2.94 -2.45 6.47
CA ILE A 81 4.09 -2.22 7.35
C ILE A 81 3.62 -1.73 8.72
N LYS A 82 2.69 -0.76 8.76
CA LYS A 82 2.09 -0.28 10.02
C LYS A 82 1.33 -1.39 10.74
N ALA A 83 0.67 -2.30 10.02
CA ALA A 83 -0.08 -3.42 10.61
C ALA A 83 0.82 -4.49 11.25
N VAL A 84 2.00 -4.77 10.65
CA VAL A 84 2.88 -5.85 11.09
C VAL A 84 4.02 -5.39 12.00
N THR A 85 4.35 -4.09 11.99
CA THR A 85 5.43 -3.55 12.82
C THR A 85 4.92 -3.29 14.23
N PRO A 86 5.50 -3.92 15.28
CA PRO A 86 5.13 -3.65 16.66
C PRO A 86 5.35 -2.18 17.01
N ARG A 87 4.40 -1.54 17.70
CA ARG A 87 4.65 -0.20 18.24
C ARG A 87 5.66 -0.30 19.39
N PRO A 88 6.58 0.67 19.54
CA PRO A 88 7.54 0.70 20.65
C PRO A 88 6.90 0.64 22.04
N ALA A 89 5.66 1.11 22.20
CA ALA A 89 4.93 1.05 23.47
C ALA A 89 4.36 -0.35 23.79
N ASP A 90 4.18 -1.20 22.78
CA ASP A 90 3.58 -2.54 22.92
C ASP A 90 4.63 -3.60 23.30
N SER A 91 5.93 -3.34 23.07
CA SER A 91 7.03 -4.21 23.52
C SER A 91 7.30 -4.07 25.02
N VAL A 92 7.15 -2.86 25.59
CA VAL A 92 7.38 -2.60 27.02
C VAL A 92 6.38 -3.35 27.91
N LYS A 93 5.12 -3.48 27.48
CA LYS A 93 4.08 -4.21 28.24
C LYS A 93 4.28 -5.73 28.26
N LYS A 94 5.06 -6.30 27.33
CA LYS A 94 5.31 -7.73 27.25
C LYS A 94 6.45 -8.19 28.17
N THR A 95 7.35 -7.30 28.55
CA THR A 95 8.50 -7.61 29.41
C THR A 95 8.20 -7.40 30.91
N SER A 96 7.03 -6.86 31.24
CA SER A 96 6.60 -6.59 32.62
C SER A 96 5.50 -7.55 33.12
N ARG A 97 5.37 -8.74 32.54
CA ARG A 97 4.47 -9.82 32.98
C ARG A 97 5.22 -11.11 33.24
#